data_AF-A0A6A3VAP6-F1
#
_entry.id   AF-A0A6A3VAP6-F1
#
_cell.length_a   1.000
_cell.length_b   1.000
_cell.length_c   1.000
_cell.angle_alpha   90.00
_cell.angle_beta   90.00
_cell.angle_gamma   90.00
#
_symmetry.space_group_name_H-M   'P 1'
#
loop_
_entity.id
_entity.type
_entity.pdbx_description
1 polymer ?
#
loop_
_entity_poly.entity_id
_entity_poly.type
_entity_poly.pdbx_seq_one_letter_code
_entity_poly.pdbx_strand_id
1 'polypeptide(L)'
;MDENSIARRLLRLQGEHDRLKEDFVFLYGYHEQETRSIRDEASHIQGVLEADFARLARENLGEAATLRQRNDDLESQLRYAQSQVSTLEQRVRDKRFDADGLLAFLNAGSNEVRGNWPRFRKLLGQFQRGAAAPPSWKTWITVEAADKSFRMIPPYPGLGPPDSDKNDDDAEQEEKSEDNPPSPDPKRDTPHGKKPRGKEPRKSQSGSKRQASSQRNVDVEVQCRPTVHLESDVGPRSASEALPFTIRDACALLPEFIAWEDLRPDVQWAMRTGLGYDEAVEVMLADAAQHALFHRDSLCDMLATMMYRHKLDDTLWAKYVLKAYNVMAEIFQV
;
A
#
# COMPACT_ATOMS: atom_id res chain seq x y z
N MET A 1 76.09 31.35 -59.71
CA MET A 1 75.24 31.94 -58.66
C MET A 1 76.15 32.59 -57.64
N ASP A 2 75.68 33.59 -56.90
CA ASP A 2 76.48 34.27 -55.88
C ASP A 2 76.45 33.48 -54.55
N GLU A 3 77.61 33.10 -54.03
CA GLU A 3 77.78 32.38 -52.75
C GLU A 3 77.19 33.15 -51.57
N ASN A 4 77.26 34.49 -51.63
CA ASN A 4 76.72 35.40 -50.63
C ASN A 4 75.18 35.34 -50.55
N SER A 5 74.51 34.90 -51.62
CA SER A 5 73.07 34.61 -51.62
C SER A 5 72.76 33.26 -50.95
N ILE A 6 73.60 32.25 -51.19
CA ILE A 6 73.44 30.90 -50.62
C ILE A 6 73.60 30.94 -49.09
N ALA A 7 74.63 31.64 -48.59
CA ALA A 7 74.86 31.81 -47.15
C ALA A 7 73.66 32.45 -46.42
N ARG A 8 73.07 33.51 -46.98
CA ARG A 8 71.87 34.17 -46.41
C ARG A 8 70.65 33.25 -46.40
N ARG A 9 70.49 32.40 -47.41
CA ARG A 9 69.40 31.41 -47.47
C ARG A 9 69.57 30.31 -46.42
N LEU A 10 70.79 29.83 -46.20
CA LEU A 10 71.09 28.85 -45.15
C LEU A 10 70.84 29.44 -43.75
N LEU A 11 71.28 30.67 -43.48
CA LEU A 11 71.03 31.34 -42.21
C LEU A 11 69.53 31.52 -41.92
N ARG A 12 68.72 31.84 -42.96
CA ARG A 12 67.26 31.89 -42.83
C ARG A 12 66.66 30.52 -42.51
N LEU A 13 67.03 29.48 -43.28
CA LEU A 13 66.54 28.11 -43.08
C LEU A 13 66.90 27.57 -41.69
N GLN A 14 68.06 27.93 -41.14
CA GLN A 14 68.41 27.62 -39.76
C GLN A 14 67.48 28.32 -38.76
N GLY A 15 67.24 29.62 -38.91
CA GLY A 15 66.29 30.34 -38.05
C GLY A 15 64.83 29.87 -38.18
N GLU A 16 64.44 29.35 -39.33
CA GLU A 16 63.14 28.70 -39.54
C GLU A 16 63.08 27.31 -38.88
N HIS A 17 64.15 26.50 -38.97
CA HIS A 17 64.29 25.22 -38.28
C HIS A 17 64.28 25.36 -36.75
N ASP A 18 65.03 26.32 -36.21
CA ASP A 18 65.18 26.48 -34.77
C ASP A 18 63.87 26.97 -34.13
N ARG A 19 63.10 27.83 -34.83
CA ARG A 19 61.72 28.17 -34.46
C ARG A 19 60.78 26.97 -34.52
N LEU A 20 60.81 26.20 -35.62
CA LEU A 20 59.95 25.02 -35.75
C LEU A 20 60.23 23.98 -34.64
N LYS A 21 61.47 23.92 -34.15
CA LYS A 21 61.85 23.10 -33.00
C LYS A 21 61.31 23.65 -31.67
N GLU A 22 61.32 24.96 -31.46
CA GLU A 22 60.68 25.62 -30.30
C GLU A 22 59.16 25.40 -30.32
N ASP A 23 58.51 25.66 -31.46
CA ASP A 23 57.08 25.43 -31.68
C ASP A 23 56.69 23.96 -31.44
N PHE A 24 57.49 23.00 -31.94
CA PHE A 24 57.25 21.57 -31.74
C PHE A 24 57.37 21.17 -30.26
N VAL A 25 58.37 21.67 -29.53
CA VAL A 25 58.53 21.38 -28.10
C VAL A 25 57.37 21.98 -27.29
N PHE A 26 56.94 23.21 -27.61
CA PHE A 26 55.77 23.82 -27.00
C PHE A 26 54.49 23.02 -27.27
N LEU A 27 54.21 22.69 -28.53
CA LEU A 27 53.00 21.95 -28.92
C LEU A 27 52.97 20.52 -28.35
N TYR A 28 54.13 19.85 -28.30
CA TYR A 28 54.26 18.54 -27.66
C TYR A 28 53.99 18.61 -26.15
N GLY A 29 54.58 19.59 -25.45
CA GLY A 29 54.34 19.81 -24.03
C GLY A 29 52.88 20.15 -23.72
N TYR A 30 52.25 20.98 -24.56
CA TYR A 30 50.82 21.28 -24.46
C TYR A 30 49.96 20.03 -24.64
N HIS A 31 50.19 19.23 -25.70
CA HIS A 31 49.44 17.99 -25.90
C HIS A 31 49.68 16.94 -24.80
N GLU A 32 50.88 16.87 -24.22
CA GLU A 32 51.13 16.00 -23.07
C GLU A 32 50.36 16.47 -21.82
N GLN A 33 50.36 17.78 -21.55
CA GLN A 33 49.59 18.37 -20.44
C GLN A 33 48.08 18.14 -20.62
N GLU A 34 47.54 18.38 -21.81
CA GLU A 34 46.13 18.15 -22.16
C GLU A 34 45.75 16.65 -21.98
N THR A 35 46.60 15.74 -22.46
CA THR A 35 46.41 14.28 -22.32
C THR A 35 46.45 13.82 -20.86
N ARG A 36 47.25 14.48 -20.01
CA ARG A 36 47.26 14.24 -18.55
C ARG A 36 45.98 14.79 -17.92
N SER A 37 45.61 16.04 -18.20
CA SER A 37 44.40 16.68 -17.66
C SER A 37 43.13 15.86 -17.94
N ILE A 38 42.93 15.44 -19.19
CA ILE A 38 41.77 14.61 -19.60
C ILE A 38 41.79 13.24 -18.88
N ARG A 39 42.97 12.65 -18.64
CA ARG A 39 43.10 11.38 -17.91
C ARG A 39 42.76 11.55 -16.43
N ASP A 40 43.25 12.61 -15.81
CA ASP A 40 43.07 12.87 -14.39
C ASP A 40 41.60 13.23 -14.11
N GLU A 41 40.96 14.02 -14.99
CA GLU A 41 39.52 14.29 -14.98
C GLU A 41 38.68 13.01 -15.18
N ALA A 42 39.00 12.18 -16.19
CA ALA A 42 38.30 10.91 -16.41
C ALA A 42 38.43 9.95 -15.21
N SER A 43 39.61 9.90 -14.58
CA SER A 43 39.87 9.10 -13.38
C SER A 43 39.08 9.62 -12.17
N HIS A 44 38.95 10.93 -12.03
CA HIS A 44 38.14 11.58 -10.99
C HIS A 44 36.65 11.28 -11.19
N ILE A 45 36.11 11.46 -12.40
CA ILE A 45 34.71 11.16 -12.74
C ILE A 45 34.40 9.68 -12.53
N GLN A 46 35.32 8.78 -12.86
CA GLN A 46 35.19 7.34 -12.57
C GLN A 46 35.13 7.09 -11.05
N GLY A 47 36.02 7.70 -10.26
CA GLY A 47 36.01 7.55 -8.79
C GLY A 47 34.71 8.04 -8.14
N VAL A 48 34.14 9.14 -8.63
CA VAL A 48 32.83 9.64 -8.18
C VAL A 48 31.71 8.66 -8.54
N LEU A 49 31.70 8.12 -9.77
CA LEU A 49 30.74 7.10 -10.20
C LEU A 49 30.84 5.81 -9.37
N GLU A 50 32.04 5.33 -9.09
CA GLU A 50 32.25 4.13 -8.25
C GLU A 50 31.77 4.35 -6.82
N ALA A 51 32.04 5.53 -6.24
CA ALA A 51 31.52 5.91 -4.92
C ALA A 51 29.98 6.00 -4.90
N ASP A 52 29.38 6.54 -5.98
CA ASP A 52 27.93 6.67 -6.16
C ASP A 52 27.23 5.31 -6.15
N PHE A 53 27.67 4.38 -7.00
CA PHE A 53 27.13 3.03 -7.06
C PHE A 53 27.42 2.23 -5.77
N ALA A 54 28.58 2.45 -5.14
CA ALA A 54 28.89 1.83 -3.85
C ALA A 54 27.99 2.33 -2.70
N ARG A 55 27.53 3.59 -2.73
CA ARG A 55 26.53 4.10 -1.77
C ARG A 55 25.18 3.43 -2.00
N LEU A 56 24.68 3.42 -3.25
CA LEU A 56 23.41 2.77 -3.61
C LEU A 56 23.42 1.26 -3.26
N ALA A 57 24.54 0.57 -3.49
CA ALA A 57 24.68 -0.84 -3.11
C ALA A 57 24.56 -1.06 -1.58
N ARG A 58 25.10 -0.16 -0.76
CA ARG A 58 24.96 -0.22 0.71
C ARG A 58 23.52 0.04 1.17
N GLU A 59 22.85 1.02 0.54
CA GLU A 59 21.44 1.34 0.80
C GLU A 59 20.53 0.14 0.48
N ASN A 60 20.65 -0.42 -0.73
CA ASN A 60 19.87 -1.58 -1.17
C ASN A 60 20.10 -2.81 -0.28
N LEU A 61 21.33 -3.02 0.23
CA LEU A 61 21.62 -4.08 1.20
C LEU A 61 20.96 -3.80 2.58
N GLY A 62 20.96 -2.55 3.02
CA GLY A 62 20.31 -2.11 4.27
C GLY A 62 18.80 -2.30 4.23
N GLU A 63 18.12 -1.82 3.18
CA GLU A 63 16.68 -2.03 2.99
C GLU A 63 16.33 -3.53 2.91
N ALA A 64 17.10 -4.30 2.15
CA ALA A 64 16.87 -5.74 2.03
C ALA A 64 17.13 -6.50 3.34
N ALA A 65 17.91 -5.94 4.29
CA ALA A 65 18.03 -6.48 5.64
C ALA A 65 16.78 -6.13 6.48
N THR A 66 16.36 -4.86 6.49
CA THR A 66 15.17 -4.36 7.20
C THR A 66 13.89 -5.08 6.75
N LEU A 67 13.72 -5.31 5.44
CA LEU A 67 12.57 -6.03 4.88
C LEU A 67 12.56 -7.52 5.28
N ARG A 68 13.73 -8.17 5.36
CA ARG A 68 13.84 -9.55 5.86
C ARG A 68 13.45 -9.63 7.34
N GLN A 69 14.05 -8.78 8.18
CA GLN A 69 13.72 -8.73 9.61
C GLN A 69 12.22 -8.52 9.84
N ARG A 70 11.60 -7.57 9.12
CA ARG A 70 10.15 -7.31 9.22
C ARG A 70 9.31 -8.51 8.77
N ASN A 71 9.79 -9.31 7.82
CA ASN A 71 9.13 -10.54 7.41
C ASN A 71 9.28 -11.63 8.48
N ASP A 72 10.47 -11.81 9.05
CA ASP A 72 10.74 -12.75 10.15
C ASP A 72 9.88 -12.44 11.39
N ASP A 73 9.69 -11.16 11.70
CA ASP A 73 8.79 -10.66 12.76
C ASP A 73 7.32 -10.99 12.44
N LEU A 74 6.85 -10.75 11.21
CA LEU A 74 5.48 -11.05 10.78
C LEU A 74 5.21 -12.55 10.73
N GLU A 75 6.14 -13.38 10.27
CA GLU A 75 6.05 -14.85 10.35
C GLU A 75 6.01 -15.34 11.79
N SER A 76 6.70 -14.66 12.71
CA SER A 76 6.67 -14.97 14.14
C SER A 76 5.32 -14.61 14.77
N GLN A 77 4.76 -13.45 14.43
CA GLN A 77 3.41 -13.05 14.83
C GLN A 77 2.33 -14.00 14.26
N LEU A 78 2.46 -14.41 13.00
CA LEU A 78 1.55 -15.33 12.33
C LEU A 78 1.56 -16.72 12.99
N ARG A 79 2.75 -17.27 13.28
CA ARG A 79 2.89 -18.54 14.05
C ARG A 79 2.29 -18.44 15.45
N TYR A 80 2.47 -17.30 16.13
CA TYR A 80 1.89 -17.06 17.45
C TYR A 80 0.35 -16.99 17.40
N ALA A 81 -0.22 -16.26 16.43
CA ALA A 81 -1.65 -16.16 16.22
C ALA A 81 -2.28 -17.52 15.87
N GLN A 82 -1.64 -18.32 15.01
CA GLN A 82 -2.06 -19.70 14.70
C GLN A 82 -2.09 -20.57 15.96
N SER A 83 -1.06 -20.49 16.81
CA SER A 83 -1.01 -21.21 18.09
C SER A 83 -2.15 -20.81 19.04
N GLN A 84 -2.48 -19.52 19.13
CA GLN A 84 -3.67 -19.07 19.88
C GLN A 84 -4.96 -19.65 19.28
N VAL A 85 -5.14 -19.60 17.96
CA VAL A 85 -6.34 -20.13 17.28
C VAL A 85 -6.50 -21.62 17.56
N SER A 86 -5.47 -22.44 17.34
CA SER A 86 -5.54 -23.89 17.63
C SER A 86 -5.80 -24.18 19.12
N THR A 87 -5.28 -23.36 20.03
CA THR A 87 -5.55 -23.47 21.48
C THR A 87 -7.01 -23.14 21.80
N LEU A 88 -7.58 -22.10 21.17
CA LEU A 88 -8.99 -21.73 21.32
C LEU A 88 -9.93 -22.77 20.68
N GLU A 89 -9.61 -23.29 19.50
CA GLU A 89 -10.33 -24.37 18.83
C GLU A 89 -10.34 -25.66 19.66
N GLN A 90 -9.21 -26.03 20.26
CA GLN A 90 -9.15 -27.16 21.18
C GLN A 90 -10.03 -26.90 22.41
N ARG A 91 -9.92 -25.71 23.03
CA ARG A 91 -10.76 -25.32 24.18
C ARG A 91 -12.26 -25.26 23.85
N VAL A 92 -12.63 -24.94 22.61
CA VAL A 92 -14.01 -24.98 22.11
C VAL A 92 -14.47 -26.42 21.87
N ARG A 93 -13.60 -27.31 21.38
CA ARG A 93 -13.87 -28.76 21.28
C ARG A 93 -14.02 -29.41 22.65
N ASP A 94 -13.11 -29.15 23.58
CA ASP A 94 -13.13 -29.69 24.95
C ASP A 94 -14.36 -29.22 25.76
N LYS A 95 -14.81 -28.00 25.51
CA LYS A 95 -16.02 -27.41 26.11
C LYS A 95 -17.27 -27.57 25.26
N ARG A 96 -17.22 -28.31 24.15
CA ARG A 96 -18.36 -28.46 23.25
C ARG A 96 -19.46 -29.18 24.01
N PHE A 97 -20.55 -28.47 24.29
CA PHE A 97 -21.69 -29.06 24.96
C PHE A 97 -22.34 -30.11 24.05
N ASP A 98 -22.33 -31.37 24.49
CA ASP A 98 -22.98 -32.47 23.79
C ASP A 98 -24.50 -32.41 24.00
N ALA A 99 -25.17 -31.62 23.17
CA ALA A 99 -26.61 -31.44 23.20
C ALA A 99 -27.36 -32.73 22.81
N ASP A 100 -26.83 -33.49 21.85
CA ASP A 100 -27.41 -34.75 21.40
C ASP A 100 -27.26 -35.83 22.48
N GLY A 101 -26.10 -35.90 23.14
CA GLY A 101 -25.87 -36.73 24.31
C GLY A 101 -26.72 -36.33 25.52
N LEU A 102 -26.97 -35.04 25.76
CA LEU A 102 -27.94 -34.62 26.80
C LEU A 102 -29.34 -35.10 26.45
N LEU A 103 -29.80 -34.89 25.21
CA LEU A 103 -31.13 -35.32 24.76
C LEU A 103 -31.25 -36.85 24.87
N ALA A 104 -30.24 -37.61 24.47
CA ALA A 104 -30.19 -39.06 24.65
C ALA A 104 -30.24 -39.44 26.14
N PHE A 105 -29.46 -38.80 27.02
CA PHE A 105 -29.46 -39.05 28.46
C PHE A 105 -30.82 -38.76 29.12
N LEU A 106 -31.48 -37.66 28.73
CA LEU A 106 -32.81 -37.29 29.22
C LEU A 106 -33.91 -38.23 28.70
N ASN A 107 -33.73 -38.85 27.53
CA ASN A 107 -34.69 -39.77 26.93
C ASN A 107 -34.44 -41.26 27.27
N ALA A 108 -33.22 -41.65 27.66
CA ALA A 108 -32.83 -43.05 27.93
C ALA A 108 -33.47 -43.63 29.21
N GLY A 109 -33.80 -42.77 30.16
CA GLY A 109 -34.87 -43.01 31.12
C GLY A 109 -36.01 -42.04 30.84
N SER A 110 -37.21 -42.27 31.37
CA SER A 110 -38.25 -41.24 31.32
C SER A 110 -37.87 -40.03 32.23
N ASN A 111 -37.51 -38.84 31.69
CA ASN A 111 -37.13 -37.61 32.45
C ASN A 111 -37.69 -36.28 31.90
N GLU A 112 -38.23 -35.19 32.53
CA GLU A 112 -38.74 -34.49 33.79
C GLU A 112 -38.01 -34.23 35.11
N VAL A 113 -38.12 -32.95 35.46
CA VAL A 113 -38.54 -32.50 36.78
C VAL A 113 -39.56 -31.34 36.63
N ARG A 114 -40.84 -31.51 36.98
CA ARG A 114 -41.83 -30.41 37.08
C ARG A 114 -41.59 -29.64 38.37
N GLY A 115 -41.44 -28.32 38.26
CA GLY A 115 -41.36 -27.37 39.38
C GLY A 115 -40.10 -27.46 40.28
N ASN A 116 -39.47 -28.62 40.43
CA ASN A 116 -38.37 -28.82 41.38
C ASN A 116 -36.99 -28.50 40.76
N TRP A 117 -36.75 -27.21 40.50
CA TRP A 117 -35.48 -26.71 39.93
C TRP A 117 -34.20 -27.24 40.62
N PRO A 118 -34.14 -27.43 41.96
CA PRO A 118 -33.02 -28.11 42.63
C PRO A 118 -32.77 -29.56 42.17
N ARG A 119 -33.83 -30.35 41.90
CA ARG A 119 -33.70 -31.72 41.38
C ARG A 119 -33.26 -31.73 39.91
N PHE A 120 -33.75 -30.80 39.09
CA PHE A 120 -33.28 -30.65 37.70
C PHE A 120 -31.79 -30.29 37.63
N ARG A 121 -31.36 -29.33 38.46
CA ARG A 121 -29.94 -28.95 38.57
C ARG A 121 -29.06 -30.11 39.06
N LYS A 122 -29.57 -30.99 39.93
CA LYS A 122 -28.89 -32.24 40.32
C LYS A 122 -28.80 -33.25 39.16
N LEU A 123 -29.84 -33.38 38.34
CA LEU A 123 -29.85 -34.29 37.17
C LEU A 123 -28.83 -33.86 36.10
N LEU A 124 -28.80 -32.57 35.75
CA LEU A 124 -27.76 -32.01 34.86
C LEU A 124 -26.34 -32.19 35.43
N GLY A 125 -26.21 -32.10 36.76
CA GLY A 125 -24.96 -32.37 37.47
C GLY A 125 -24.51 -33.84 37.47
N GLN A 126 -25.37 -34.80 37.10
CA GLN A 126 -24.96 -36.19 36.85
C GLN A 126 -24.55 -36.40 35.40
N PHE A 127 -25.26 -35.79 34.43
CA PHE A 127 -24.84 -35.75 33.03
C PHE A 127 -23.42 -35.18 32.86
N GLN A 128 -23.14 -34.04 33.51
CA GLN A 128 -21.80 -33.42 33.55
C GLN A 128 -20.70 -34.29 34.19
N ARG A 129 -21.04 -35.43 34.81
CA ARG A 129 -20.11 -36.41 35.41
C ARG A 129 -20.10 -37.75 34.69
N GLY A 130 -20.84 -37.90 33.58
CA GLY A 130 -21.04 -39.18 32.91
C GLY A 130 -21.80 -40.23 33.75
N ALA A 131 -22.50 -39.81 34.80
CA ALA A 131 -23.17 -40.71 35.75
C ALA A 131 -24.62 -40.97 35.34
N ALA A 132 -25.05 -42.24 35.38
CA ALA A 132 -26.42 -42.63 35.06
C ALA A 132 -27.46 -41.97 35.98
N ALA A 133 -28.65 -41.70 35.44
CA ALA A 133 -29.77 -41.14 36.20
C ALA A 133 -30.22 -42.12 37.31
N PRO A 134 -30.52 -41.67 38.54
CA PRO A 134 -30.97 -42.56 39.61
C PRO A 134 -32.29 -43.28 39.25
N PRO A 135 -32.38 -44.62 39.35
CA PRO A 135 -33.50 -45.39 38.80
C PRO A 135 -34.85 -45.15 39.50
N SER A 136 -34.88 -44.46 40.63
CA SER A 136 -36.10 -44.05 41.35
C SER A 136 -36.69 -42.72 40.88
N TRP A 137 -36.08 -42.03 39.90
CA TRP A 137 -36.51 -40.70 39.46
C TRP A 137 -37.36 -40.82 38.18
N LYS A 138 -38.70 -40.88 38.35
CA LYS A 138 -39.71 -40.94 37.27
C LYS A 138 -40.36 -39.58 36.95
N THR A 139 -40.39 -39.30 35.64
CA THR A 139 -39.76 -38.08 35.11
C THR A 139 -40.16 -38.02 33.54
N TRP A 140 -40.43 -36.85 32.88
CA TRP A 140 -41.11 -36.51 31.55
C TRP A 140 -40.81 -35.09 30.82
N ILE A 141 -39.77 -34.91 29.99
CA ILE A 141 -39.31 -33.70 29.20
C ILE A 141 -40.32 -32.85 28.42
N THR A 142 -40.78 -31.68 28.88
CA THR A 142 -41.42 -30.67 27.99
C THR A 142 -40.45 -29.55 27.59
N VAL A 143 -40.03 -29.52 26.32
CA VAL A 143 -39.26 -28.41 25.72
C VAL A 143 -40.16 -27.65 24.75
N GLU A 144 -40.35 -26.35 25.01
CA GLU A 144 -40.89 -25.41 24.03
C GLU A 144 -39.80 -24.42 23.61
N ALA A 145 -39.81 -24.02 22.34
CA ALA A 145 -38.93 -22.99 21.83
C ALA A 145 -39.42 -21.59 22.27
N ALA A 146 -38.48 -20.70 22.59
CA ALA A 146 -38.74 -19.40 23.19
C ALA A 146 -39.20 -18.31 22.19
N ASP A 147 -39.32 -18.66 20.91
CA ASP A 147 -40.00 -17.87 19.88
C ASP A 147 -41.53 -17.94 20.00
N LYS A 148 -42.07 -18.94 20.72
CA LYS A 148 -43.46 -18.92 21.18
C LYS A 148 -43.65 -17.76 22.16
N SER A 149 -44.53 -16.84 21.78
CA SER A 149 -44.76 -15.51 22.37
C SER A 149 -45.42 -15.49 23.75
N PHE A 150 -45.09 -16.44 24.63
CA PHE A 150 -45.63 -16.50 25.99
C PHE A 150 -44.84 -15.67 27.00
N ARG A 151 -45.36 -14.47 27.24
CA ARG A 151 -45.05 -13.55 28.34
C ARG A 151 -43.73 -12.79 28.19
N MET A 152 -43.86 -11.55 27.71
CA MET A 152 -43.09 -10.43 28.24
C MET A 152 -43.04 -10.56 29.77
N ILE A 153 -41.83 -10.61 30.34
CA ILE A 153 -41.65 -10.45 31.79
C ILE A 153 -41.95 -8.98 32.09
N PRO A 154 -42.90 -8.64 32.97
CA PRO A 154 -43.13 -7.25 33.34
C PRO A 154 -41.84 -6.63 33.90
N PRO A 155 -41.55 -5.34 33.64
CA PRO A 155 -40.50 -4.63 34.36
C PRO A 155 -40.69 -4.80 35.87
N TYR A 156 -39.59 -4.81 36.63
CA TYR A 156 -39.66 -4.81 38.10
C TYR A 156 -40.59 -3.67 38.56
N PRO A 157 -41.52 -3.92 39.50
CA PRO A 157 -42.38 -2.87 40.04
C PRO A 157 -41.53 -1.70 40.52
N GLY A 158 -41.75 -0.53 39.93
CA GLY A 158 -41.13 0.70 40.39
C GLY A 158 -41.54 0.97 41.84
N LEU A 159 -40.64 1.55 42.63
CA LEU A 159 -40.99 2.06 43.95
C LEU A 159 -42.12 3.08 43.76
N GLY A 160 -43.29 2.78 44.33
CA GLY A 160 -44.44 3.68 44.26
C GLY A 160 -44.08 5.04 44.88
N PRO A 161 -44.51 6.17 44.28
CA PRO A 161 -44.43 7.46 44.95
C PRO A 161 -45.12 7.39 46.32
N PRO A 162 -44.59 8.07 47.35
CA PRO A 162 -45.28 8.15 48.63
C PRO A 162 -46.61 8.90 48.47
N ASP A 163 -47.63 8.48 49.22
CA ASP A 163 -48.96 9.07 49.16
C ASP A 163 -48.92 10.59 49.37
N SER A 164 -49.60 11.33 48.49
CA SER A 164 -49.98 12.71 48.74
C SER A 164 -51.42 12.93 48.30
N ASP A 165 -52.34 12.99 49.27
CA ASP A 165 -53.71 13.40 49.02
C ASP A 165 -53.78 14.76 48.32
N LYS A 166 -54.52 14.82 47.22
CA LYS A 166 -55.31 15.98 46.79
C LYS A 166 -56.35 15.57 45.75
N ASN A 167 -57.51 16.18 45.88
CA ASN A 167 -58.70 15.88 45.11
C ASN A 167 -58.74 16.65 43.78
N ASP A 168 -59.70 16.26 42.94
CA ASP A 168 -60.46 17.07 41.96
C ASP A 168 -59.64 17.71 40.79
N ASP A 169 -60.12 17.79 39.55
CA ASP A 169 -61.47 17.55 39.01
C ASP A 169 -61.41 17.03 37.54
N ASP A 170 -62.58 16.65 37.00
CA ASP A 170 -62.97 16.45 35.58
C ASP A 170 -61.92 16.50 34.43
N ALA A 171 -61.96 15.47 33.56
CA ALA A 171 -62.67 15.58 32.26
C ALA A 171 -62.63 14.28 31.43
N GLU A 172 -63.73 13.99 30.71
CA GLU A 172 -63.86 12.84 29.80
C GLU A 172 -63.25 13.10 28.40
N GLN A 173 -62.76 12.04 27.72
CA GLN A 173 -63.32 11.70 26.41
C GLN A 173 -63.06 10.27 25.92
N GLU A 174 -64.01 9.80 25.12
CA GLU A 174 -64.41 8.42 24.80
C GLU A 174 -63.43 7.55 24.00
N GLU A 175 -63.75 6.25 23.99
CA GLU A 175 -63.27 5.24 23.03
C GLU A 175 -63.72 5.54 21.59
N LYS A 176 -63.09 4.90 20.58
CA LYS A 176 -63.79 3.83 19.84
C LYS A 176 -62.87 2.82 19.15
N SER A 177 -63.43 1.64 18.89
CA SER A 177 -62.80 0.44 18.33
C SER A 177 -63.41 0.04 16.97
N GLU A 178 -63.06 -1.17 16.50
CA GLU A 178 -63.69 -1.96 15.40
C GLU A 178 -63.33 -1.57 13.94
N ASP A 179 -63.44 -2.44 12.92
CA ASP A 179 -62.97 -3.83 12.71
C ASP A 179 -62.99 -4.11 11.16
N ASN A 180 -62.62 -5.33 10.72
CA ASN A 180 -62.37 -5.76 9.33
C ASN A 180 -63.52 -6.54 8.65
N PRO A 181 -63.44 -6.89 7.33
CA PRO A 181 -62.71 -6.29 6.21
C PRO A 181 -63.71 -5.85 5.09
N PRO A 182 -64.16 -6.61 4.05
CA PRO A 182 -63.59 -7.69 3.21
C PRO A 182 -63.29 -7.28 1.72
N SER A 183 -62.49 -8.08 1.01
CA SER A 183 -62.27 -7.96 -0.45
C SER A 183 -63.38 -8.64 -1.28
N PRO A 184 -63.52 -8.32 -2.60
CA PRO A 184 -62.92 -9.23 -3.59
C PRO A 184 -62.38 -8.61 -4.90
N ASP A 185 -61.38 -9.31 -5.47
CA ASP A 185 -60.88 -9.29 -6.86
C ASP A 185 -61.98 -9.63 -7.91
N PRO A 186 -61.86 -9.41 -9.26
CA PRO A 186 -60.83 -10.14 -10.06
C PRO A 186 -60.44 -9.68 -11.51
N LYS A 187 -59.44 -10.37 -12.09
CA LYS A 187 -59.04 -10.47 -13.53
C LYS A 187 -58.32 -9.22 -14.11
N ARG A 188 -57.42 -9.27 -15.12
CA ARG A 188 -56.64 -10.28 -15.90
C ARG A 188 -55.57 -9.48 -16.70
N ASP A 189 -54.52 -9.99 -17.37
CA ASP A 189 -54.08 -11.33 -17.80
C ASP A 189 -52.52 -11.39 -17.81
N THR A 190 -51.94 -12.60 -17.80
CA THR A 190 -50.55 -12.92 -18.23
C THR A 190 -50.62 -14.26 -18.99
N PRO A 191 -49.63 -14.72 -19.83
CA PRO A 191 -48.35 -15.25 -19.30
C PRO A 191 -47.13 -15.39 -20.28
N HIS A 192 -45.99 -15.83 -19.70
CA HIS A 192 -44.82 -16.51 -20.34
C HIS A 192 -43.96 -15.73 -21.40
N GLY A 193 -42.64 -15.93 -21.53
CA GLY A 193 -41.67 -16.71 -20.74
C GLY A 193 -40.88 -17.76 -21.54
N LYS A 194 -39.53 -17.78 -21.47
CA LYS A 194 -38.61 -18.92 -21.75
C LYS A 194 -37.11 -18.58 -21.58
N LYS A 195 -36.42 -19.32 -20.69
CA LYS A 195 -35.08 -19.92 -20.90
C LYS A 195 -35.31 -21.38 -21.40
N PRO A 196 -34.35 -22.22 -21.88
CA PRO A 196 -32.94 -22.34 -21.43
C PRO A 196 -31.91 -22.83 -22.50
N ARG A 197 -30.80 -23.43 -22.04
CA ARG A 197 -29.68 -24.12 -22.76
C ARG A 197 -28.76 -23.20 -23.60
N GLY A 198 -27.43 -23.38 -23.61
CA GLY A 198 -26.54 -24.28 -22.85
C GLY A 198 -25.95 -25.45 -23.66
N LYS A 199 -24.61 -25.43 -23.86
CA LYS A 199 -23.76 -26.51 -24.38
C LYS A 199 -22.28 -26.25 -24.03
N GLU A 200 -21.49 -27.31 -23.92
CA GLU A 200 -20.07 -27.29 -23.53
C GLU A 200 -19.21 -28.11 -24.56
N PRO A 201 -17.92 -28.43 -24.34
CA PRO A 201 -16.85 -28.05 -25.26
C PRO A 201 -16.39 -29.17 -26.22
N ARG A 202 -15.68 -28.80 -27.30
CA ARG A 202 -14.85 -29.72 -28.09
C ARG A 202 -13.54 -29.08 -28.56
N LYS A 203 -12.47 -29.88 -28.57
CA LYS A 203 -11.14 -29.55 -29.11
C LYS A 203 -11.08 -29.83 -30.63
N SER A 204 -10.28 -29.05 -31.35
CA SER A 204 -9.50 -29.52 -32.50
C SER A 204 -8.31 -28.58 -32.76
N GLN A 205 -7.22 -29.13 -33.28
CA GLN A 205 -6.02 -28.37 -33.68
C GLN A 205 -6.12 -27.97 -35.17
N SER A 206 -5.65 -26.78 -35.52
CA SER A 206 -4.61 -26.60 -36.55
C SER A 206 -4.16 -25.13 -36.58
N GLY A 207 -2.94 -24.85 -37.04
CA GLY A 207 -2.34 -23.52 -36.98
C GLY A 207 -2.72 -22.60 -38.15
N SER A 208 -2.67 -21.29 -37.92
CA SER A 208 -2.55 -20.29 -38.99
C SER A 208 -1.46 -19.29 -38.66
N LYS A 209 -0.45 -19.20 -39.52
CA LYS A 209 0.77 -18.41 -39.34
C LYS A 209 0.51 -16.96 -39.73
N ARG A 210 0.20 -16.09 -38.77
CA ARG A 210 0.05 -14.65 -38.99
C ARG A 210 1.02 -13.83 -38.15
N GLN A 211 2.06 -13.36 -38.84
CA GLN A 211 2.82 -12.13 -38.63
C GLN A 211 2.90 -11.62 -37.19
N ALA A 212 4.07 -11.78 -36.58
CA ALA A 212 4.45 -10.96 -35.44
C ALA A 212 4.28 -9.48 -35.82
N SER A 213 3.57 -8.72 -35.00
CA SER A 213 3.57 -7.27 -35.09
C SER A 213 4.99 -6.79 -34.81
N SER A 214 5.70 -6.35 -35.84
CA SER A 214 6.89 -5.53 -35.65
C SER A 214 6.44 -4.31 -34.86
N GLN A 215 6.82 -4.26 -33.58
CA GLN A 215 6.84 -3.01 -32.84
C GLN A 215 7.71 -2.08 -33.66
N ARG A 216 7.09 -1.04 -34.23
CA ARG A 216 7.83 0.18 -34.53
C ARG A 216 8.26 0.71 -33.18
N ASN A 217 9.51 0.42 -32.82
CA ASN A 217 10.24 1.29 -31.92
C ASN A 217 10.24 2.65 -32.62
N VAL A 218 9.33 3.51 -32.19
CA VAL A 218 9.53 4.94 -32.35
C VAL A 218 10.70 5.21 -31.41
N ASP A 219 11.85 5.56 -31.96
CA ASP A 219 12.93 6.16 -31.16
C ASP A 219 12.38 7.49 -30.66
N VAL A 220 11.74 7.43 -29.48
CA VAL A 220 11.51 8.59 -28.65
C VAL A 220 12.87 8.92 -28.08
N GLU A 221 13.46 10.02 -28.55
CA GLU A 221 14.70 10.56 -28.02
C GLU A 221 14.44 11.00 -26.58
N VAL A 222 14.70 10.13 -25.60
CA VAL A 222 14.44 10.40 -24.18
C VAL A 222 15.58 11.24 -23.59
N GLN A 223 15.25 12.26 -22.80
CA GLN A 223 16.27 13.01 -22.05
C GLN A 223 16.77 12.15 -20.87
N CYS A 224 17.74 11.27 -21.09
CA CYS A 224 18.23 10.37 -20.06
C CYS A 224 18.99 11.06 -18.91
N ARG A 225 19.54 12.26 -19.11
CA ARG A 225 20.34 12.99 -18.11
C ARG A 225 20.05 14.50 -18.16
N PRO A 226 20.19 15.24 -17.05
CA PRO A 226 20.29 16.69 -17.07
C PRO A 226 21.50 17.14 -17.92
N THR A 227 21.40 18.29 -18.58
CA THR A 227 22.48 18.89 -19.38
C THR A 227 23.63 19.37 -18.50
N VAL A 228 23.33 19.85 -17.30
CA VAL A 228 24.30 20.15 -16.24
C VAL A 228 24.01 19.22 -15.08
N HIS A 229 25.03 18.54 -14.56
CA HIS A 229 24.93 17.74 -13.34
C HIS A 229 25.92 18.28 -12.31
N LEU A 230 25.46 18.44 -11.07
CA LEU A 230 26.23 18.96 -9.95
C LEU A 230 26.38 17.89 -8.87
N GLU A 231 27.56 17.85 -8.25
CA GLU A 231 27.84 16.90 -7.18
C GLU A 231 26.97 17.18 -5.95
N SER A 232 26.47 16.10 -5.35
CA SER A 232 25.72 16.11 -4.11
C SER A 232 26.08 14.83 -3.35
N ASP A 233 26.31 14.90 -2.04
CA ASP A 233 26.50 13.70 -1.21
C ASP A 233 25.17 13.09 -0.75
N VAL A 234 24.12 13.92 -0.71
CA VAL A 234 22.76 13.66 -0.23
C VAL A 234 22.05 12.55 -1.00
N GLY A 235 21.49 11.58 -0.28
CA GLY A 235 20.63 10.52 -0.84
C GLY A 235 19.12 10.80 -0.71
N PRO A 236 18.25 9.93 -1.23
CA PRO A 236 16.81 10.00 -1.05
C PRO A 236 16.39 9.69 0.40
N ARG A 237 15.12 9.94 0.71
CA ARG A 237 14.49 9.58 1.99
C ARG A 237 14.40 8.06 2.13
N SER A 238 14.72 7.52 3.31
CA SER A 238 14.56 6.09 3.57
C SER A 238 13.10 5.66 3.45
N ALA A 239 12.81 4.59 2.71
CA ALA A 239 11.47 4.01 2.60
C ALA A 239 10.89 3.51 3.95
N SER A 240 11.73 3.37 4.98
CA SER A 240 11.30 3.06 6.34
C SER A 240 10.75 4.28 7.11
N GLU A 241 11.05 5.50 6.67
CA GLU A 241 10.69 6.72 7.37
C GLU A 241 9.28 7.20 6.97
N ALA A 242 8.36 7.15 7.93
CA ALA A 242 6.99 7.65 7.74
C ALA A 242 6.99 9.15 7.40
N LEU A 243 6.03 9.55 6.57
CA LEU A 243 5.76 10.96 6.27
C LEU A 243 4.86 11.54 7.38
N PRO A 244 5.16 12.73 7.93
CA PRO A 244 4.34 13.38 8.95
C PRO A 244 2.86 13.57 8.57
N PHE A 245 2.57 13.85 7.29
CA PHE A 245 1.20 14.05 6.80
C PHE A 245 0.75 12.92 5.85
N THR A 246 -0.49 12.48 6.02
CA THR A 246 -1.19 11.70 5.00
C THR A 246 -1.58 12.61 3.82
N ILE A 247 -1.98 12.02 2.70
CA ILE A 247 -2.51 12.79 1.56
C ILE A 247 -3.67 13.67 2.00
N ARG A 248 -4.56 13.18 2.88
CA ARG A 248 -5.71 13.96 3.37
C ARG A 248 -5.28 15.21 4.15
N ASP A 249 -4.24 15.10 4.97
CA ASP A 249 -3.77 16.20 5.80
C ASP A 249 -3.07 17.26 4.94
N ALA A 250 -2.28 16.83 3.95
CA ALA A 250 -1.67 17.71 2.96
C ALA A 250 -2.74 18.41 2.08
N CYS A 251 -3.78 17.70 1.62
CA CYS A 251 -4.90 18.31 0.88
C CYS A 251 -5.64 19.38 1.71
N ALA A 252 -5.70 19.24 3.04
CA ALA A 252 -6.34 20.22 3.92
C ALA A 252 -5.54 21.53 4.07
N LEU A 253 -4.32 21.60 3.54
CA LEU A 253 -3.46 22.78 3.49
C LEU A 253 -3.42 23.44 2.10
N LEU A 254 -4.22 22.95 1.14
CA LEU A 254 -4.33 23.57 -0.19
C LEU A 254 -5.27 24.78 -0.19
N PRO A 255 -4.99 25.80 -1.01
CA PRO A 255 -6.00 26.80 -1.39
C PRO A 255 -7.20 26.15 -2.07
N GLU A 256 -8.41 26.64 -1.78
CA GLU A 256 -9.70 26.08 -2.25
C GLU A 256 -9.83 25.90 -3.79
N PHE A 257 -9.01 26.62 -4.56
CA PHE A 257 -8.98 26.59 -6.02
C PHE A 257 -7.95 25.62 -6.63
N ILE A 258 -7.22 24.84 -5.82
CA ILE A 258 -6.17 23.91 -6.28
C ILE A 258 -6.58 22.45 -5.97
N ALA A 259 -6.69 21.62 -7.01
CA ALA A 259 -6.86 20.19 -6.85
C ALA A 259 -5.51 19.50 -6.56
N TRP A 260 -5.52 18.45 -5.75
CA TRP A 260 -4.29 17.73 -5.37
C TRP A 260 -3.65 17.04 -6.57
N GLU A 261 -4.47 16.46 -7.43
CA GLU A 261 -4.10 15.74 -8.66
C GLU A 261 -3.44 16.63 -9.73
N ASP A 262 -3.64 17.94 -9.70
CA ASP A 262 -3.03 18.91 -10.64
C ASP A 262 -1.63 19.37 -10.18
N LEU A 263 -1.22 19.06 -8.94
CA LEU A 263 0.09 19.43 -8.41
C LEU A 263 1.23 18.64 -9.07
N ARG A 264 2.40 19.29 -9.20
CA ARG A 264 3.65 18.57 -9.55
C ARG A 264 3.94 17.53 -8.44
N PRO A 265 4.30 16.27 -8.78
CA PRO A 265 4.47 15.22 -7.77
C PRO A 265 5.53 15.53 -6.69
N ASP A 266 6.57 16.28 -7.02
CA ASP A 266 7.60 16.70 -6.07
C ASP A 266 7.05 17.70 -5.02
N VAL A 267 6.16 18.61 -5.42
CA VAL A 267 5.38 19.47 -4.50
C VAL A 267 4.43 18.63 -3.63
N GLN A 268 3.76 17.62 -4.19
CA GLN A 268 2.94 16.67 -3.41
C GLN A 268 3.78 15.96 -2.33
N TRP A 269 5.01 15.54 -2.65
CA TRP A 269 5.92 14.95 -1.67
C TRP A 269 6.39 15.95 -0.62
N ALA A 270 6.76 17.17 -1.02
CA ALA A 270 7.18 18.23 -0.13
C ALA A 270 6.08 18.65 0.87
N MET A 271 4.81 18.76 0.45
CA MET A 271 3.71 18.99 1.40
C MET A 271 3.55 17.83 2.41
N ARG A 272 3.81 16.58 1.99
CA ARG A 272 3.69 15.41 2.89
C ARG A 272 4.81 15.30 3.93
N THR A 273 5.92 16.06 3.80
CA THR A 273 6.93 16.16 4.86
C THR A 273 6.53 17.12 5.99
N GLY A 274 5.43 17.88 5.82
CA GLY A 274 4.90 18.81 6.82
C GLY A 274 4.73 20.26 6.34
N LEU A 275 5.19 20.57 5.13
CA LEU A 275 5.24 21.93 4.60
C LEU A 275 3.86 22.43 4.13
N GLY A 276 3.64 23.75 4.21
CA GLY A 276 2.48 24.40 3.58
C GLY A 276 2.57 24.39 2.04
N TYR A 277 1.48 24.71 1.34
CA TYR A 277 1.49 24.74 -0.13
C TYR A 277 2.53 25.71 -0.70
N ASP A 278 2.53 26.97 -0.26
CA ASP A 278 3.44 28.00 -0.78
C ASP A 278 4.92 27.66 -0.45
N GLU A 279 5.17 27.17 0.76
CA GLU A 279 6.48 26.70 1.23
C GLU A 279 6.98 25.49 0.44
N ALA A 280 6.11 24.51 0.18
CA ALA A 280 6.44 23.35 -0.66
C ALA A 280 6.77 23.77 -2.10
N VAL A 281 6.06 24.76 -2.65
CA VAL A 281 6.37 25.33 -3.98
C VAL A 281 7.70 26.09 -3.96
N GLU A 282 7.96 26.93 -2.96
CA GLU A 282 9.23 27.65 -2.81
C GLU A 282 10.42 26.69 -2.68
N VAL A 283 10.31 25.66 -1.84
CA VAL A 283 11.35 24.64 -1.64
C VAL A 283 11.60 23.84 -2.92
N MET A 284 10.58 23.51 -3.71
CA MET A 284 10.74 22.81 -5.00
C MET A 284 11.26 23.70 -6.15
N LEU A 285 11.15 25.02 -6.02
CA LEU A 285 11.71 26.01 -6.94
C LEU A 285 13.06 26.57 -6.48
N ALA A 286 13.56 26.16 -5.31
CA ALA A 286 14.90 26.51 -4.84
C ALA A 286 15.98 25.71 -5.59
N ASP A 287 17.09 26.37 -5.91
CA ASP A 287 18.21 25.76 -6.63
C ASP A 287 19.10 24.91 -5.71
N ALA A 288 18.58 23.76 -5.27
CA ALA A 288 19.17 22.92 -4.22
C ALA A 288 18.86 21.42 -4.37
N ALA A 289 19.59 20.60 -3.62
CA ALA A 289 19.45 19.14 -3.58
C ALA A 289 18.23 18.68 -2.75
N GLN A 290 17.02 18.86 -3.28
CA GLN A 290 15.77 18.58 -2.57
C GLN A 290 15.32 17.10 -2.58
N HIS A 291 16.02 16.22 -3.29
CA HIS A 291 15.63 14.81 -3.45
C HIS A 291 15.64 13.99 -2.15
N ALA A 292 16.21 14.52 -1.06
CA ALA A 292 16.10 14.01 0.30
C ALA A 292 14.67 13.98 0.87
N LEU A 293 13.73 14.71 0.26
CA LEU A 293 12.31 14.71 0.67
C LEU A 293 11.52 13.52 0.10
N PHE A 294 12.07 12.81 -0.89
CA PHE A 294 11.36 11.77 -1.65
C PHE A 294 11.84 10.38 -1.27
N HIS A 295 10.93 9.41 -1.10
CA HIS A 295 11.33 7.99 -1.06
C HIS A 295 11.94 7.58 -2.41
N ARG A 296 12.99 6.75 -2.39
CA ARG A 296 13.79 6.35 -3.59
C ARG A 296 12.92 5.96 -4.78
N ASP A 297 11.91 5.13 -4.56
CA ASP A 297 11.12 4.56 -5.66
C ASP A 297 10.32 5.66 -6.38
N SER A 298 9.74 6.60 -5.64
CA SER A 298 9.06 7.77 -6.23
C SER A 298 10.01 8.83 -6.79
N LEU A 299 11.24 8.94 -6.29
CA LEU A 299 12.30 9.67 -6.99
C LEU A 299 12.55 9.06 -8.38
N CYS A 300 12.67 7.73 -8.49
CA CYS A 300 12.82 7.04 -9.76
C CYS A 300 11.59 7.25 -10.69
N ASP A 301 10.36 7.16 -10.19
CA ASP A 301 9.14 7.44 -10.96
C ASP A 301 9.11 8.88 -11.51
N MET A 302 9.49 9.86 -10.68
CA MET A 302 9.57 11.28 -11.09
C MET A 302 10.66 11.51 -12.13
N LEU A 303 11.86 10.95 -11.93
CA LEU A 303 12.95 11.02 -12.91
C LEU A 303 12.51 10.39 -14.25
N ALA A 304 11.97 9.18 -14.25
CA ALA A 304 11.51 8.50 -15.46
C ALA A 304 10.42 9.31 -16.19
N THR A 305 9.52 9.96 -15.44
CA THR A 305 8.51 10.86 -16.00
C THR A 305 9.12 12.14 -16.60
N MET A 306 10.13 12.72 -15.95
CA MET A 306 10.83 13.92 -16.41
C MET A 306 11.70 13.63 -17.64
N MET A 307 12.40 12.49 -17.66
CA MET A 307 13.21 12.02 -18.79
C MET A 307 12.36 11.88 -20.06
N TYR A 308 11.21 11.21 -19.96
CA TYR A 308 10.28 11.02 -21.09
C TYR A 308 9.62 12.33 -21.56
N ARG A 309 9.50 13.34 -20.69
CA ARG A 309 8.88 14.64 -21.00
C ARG A 309 9.87 15.75 -21.34
N HIS A 310 11.18 15.48 -21.35
CA HIS A 310 12.26 16.49 -21.44
C HIS A 310 12.09 17.60 -20.38
N LYS A 311 12.01 17.19 -19.10
CA LYS A 311 11.80 18.07 -17.93
C LYS A 311 12.84 17.90 -16.83
N LEU A 312 13.99 17.30 -17.12
CA LEU A 312 15.11 17.27 -16.18
C LEU A 312 15.74 18.67 -16.03
N ASP A 313 16.05 19.36 -17.13
CA ASP A 313 16.64 20.71 -17.05
C ASP A 313 15.65 21.78 -16.57
N ASP A 314 14.35 21.58 -16.81
CA ASP A 314 13.27 22.43 -16.27
C ASP A 314 13.07 22.25 -14.74
N THR A 315 13.67 21.22 -14.13
CA THR A 315 13.48 20.89 -12.70
C THR A 315 14.80 21.13 -11.94
N LEU A 316 14.88 22.27 -11.24
CA LEU A 316 16.14 22.77 -10.64
C LEU A 316 16.84 21.77 -9.69
N TRP A 317 16.09 20.97 -8.93
CA TRP A 317 16.69 19.96 -8.05
C TRP A 317 17.27 18.74 -8.81
N ALA A 318 16.84 18.48 -10.05
CA ALA A 318 17.23 17.28 -10.80
C ALA A 318 18.72 17.22 -11.14
N LYS A 319 19.40 18.37 -11.34
CA LYS A 319 20.85 18.41 -11.60
C LYS A 319 21.69 17.89 -10.44
N TYR A 320 21.20 17.97 -9.21
CA TYR A 320 21.87 17.45 -8.01
C TYR A 320 21.63 15.96 -7.77
N VAL A 321 20.76 15.32 -8.58
CA VAL A 321 20.43 13.91 -8.41
C VAL A 321 21.57 13.04 -8.89
N LEU A 322 22.10 12.25 -7.97
CA LEU A 322 23.20 11.30 -8.14
C LEU A 322 22.99 10.39 -9.35
N LYS A 323 24.09 10.11 -10.08
CA LYS A 323 24.03 9.42 -11.39
C LYS A 323 23.42 8.03 -11.27
N ALA A 324 23.58 7.38 -10.12
CA ALA A 324 23.03 6.07 -9.82
C ALA A 324 21.47 6.00 -9.84
N TYR A 325 20.75 7.05 -9.39
CA TYR A 325 19.27 7.06 -9.47
C TYR A 325 18.77 7.32 -10.89
N ASN A 326 19.47 8.17 -11.65
CA ASN A 326 19.17 8.38 -13.06
C ASN A 326 19.32 7.07 -13.86
N VAL A 327 20.34 6.25 -13.56
CA VAL A 327 20.51 4.90 -14.14
C VAL A 327 19.40 3.93 -13.73
N MET A 328 18.92 3.97 -12.48
CA MET A 328 17.76 3.15 -12.11
C MET A 328 16.47 3.61 -12.82
N ALA A 329 16.26 4.92 -12.96
CA ALA A 329 15.10 5.47 -13.67
C ALA A 329 15.06 5.06 -15.16
N GLU A 330 16.21 4.89 -15.82
CA GLU A 330 16.29 4.29 -17.17
C GLU A 330 15.78 2.84 -17.20
N ILE A 331 16.17 2.04 -16.20
CA ILE A 331 15.83 0.61 -16.13
C ILE A 331 14.31 0.42 -15.87
N PHE A 332 13.65 1.35 -15.19
CA PHE A 332 12.19 1.33 -14.99
C PHE A 332 11.36 1.68 -16.25
N GLN A 333 11.99 2.05 -17.38
CA GLN A 333 11.30 2.38 -18.64
C GLN A 333 11.14 1.20 -19.63
N VAL A 334 11.54 -0.03 -19.24
CA VAL A 334 11.61 -1.23 -20.13
C VAL A 334 10.69 -2.36 -19.66
#